data_AF-A0A932ZP76-F1
#
_entry.id   AF-A0A932ZP76-F1
#
_cell.length_a   1.000
_cell.length_b   1.000
_cell.length_c   1.000
_cell.angle_alpha   90.00
_cell.angle_beta   90.00
_cell.angle_gamma   90.00
#
_symmetry.space_group_name_H-M   'P 1'
#
loop_
_entity.id
_entity.type
_entity.pdbx_description
1 polymer ?
#
loop_
_entity_poly.entity_id
_entity_poly.type
_entity_poly.pdbx_seq_one_letter_code
_entity_poly.pdbx_strand_id
1 'polypeptide(L)'
;MSLENLLFIGTKKHVRAVRKADGVEVWTTEFPVGFLTSGSGLVTLLCEGGKVYAGVCGHLYALDAARGEILWHSDLKGLGYHHLILATASQSGQGAAPHIQALQAQAVAALAAINAANASATAGSGS
;
A
#
# COMPACT_ATOMS: atom_id res chain seq x y z
N MET A 1 -3.42 9.56 8.79
CA MET A 1 -4.45 8.83 8.00
C MET A 1 -3.87 7.49 7.60
N SER A 2 -4.61 6.40 7.75
CA SER A 2 -4.17 5.11 7.22
C SER A 2 -4.52 4.99 5.73
N LEU A 3 -3.57 4.55 4.92
CA LEU A 3 -3.78 4.32 3.47
C LEU A 3 -4.88 3.30 3.22
N GLU A 4 -5.07 2.38 4.16
CA GLU A 4 -6.14 1.38 4.10
C GLU A 4 -7.54 1.97 4.23
N ASN A 5 -7.69 3.26 4.48
CA ASN A 5 -9.00 3.95 4.49
C ASN A 5 -9.28 4.73 3.21
N LEU A 6 -8.38 4.69 2.22
CA LEU A 6 -8.52 5.41 0.96
C LEU A 6 -8.93 4.50 -0.19
N LEU A 7 -9.71 5.05 -1.12
CA LEU A 7 -9.94 4.53 -2.48
C LEU A 7 -9.26 5.48 -3.45
N PHE A 8 -8.47 4.92 -4.36
CA PHE A 8 -7.85 5.68 -5.45
C PHE A 8 -8.64 5.52 -6.74
N ILE A 9 -8.98 6.64 -7.37
CA ILE A 9 -9.85 6.69 -8.55
C ILE A 9 -9.11 7.41 -9.67
N GLY A 10 -8.96 6.73 -10.81
CA GLY A 10 -8.40 7.29 -12.02
C GLY A 10 -9.51 7.73 -12.97
N THR A 11 -9.48 8.98 -13.43
CA THR A 11 -10.45 9.48 -14.41
C THR A 11 -9.85 10.59 -15.29
N LYS A 12 -9.95 10.44 -16.62
CA LYS A 12 -9.37 11.37 -17.59
C LYS A 12 -7.87 11.58 -17.37
N LYS A 13 -7.50 12.70 -16.76
CA LYS A 13 -6.12 13.08 -16.40
C LYS A 13 -5.95 13.30 -14.90
N HIS A 14 -6.88 12.78 -14.10
CA HIS A 14 -6.91 12.96 -12.67
C HIS A 14 -6.75 11.62 -11.95
N VAL A 15 -6.06 11.69 -10.82
CA VAL A 15 -6.18 10.69 -9.75
C VAL A 15 -6.77 11.38 -8.54
N ARG A 16 -7.72 10.72 -7.89
CA ARG A 16 -8.30 11.18 -6.64
C ARG A 16 -8.13 10.13 -5.58
N ALA A 17 -7.93 10.56 -4.34
CA ALA A 17 -8.16 9.72 -3.18
C ALA A 17 -9.43 10.17 -2.46
N VAL A 18 -10.31 9.22 -2.19
CA VAL A 18 -11.51 9.44 -1.38
C VAL A 18 -11.49 8.51 -0.18
N ARG A 19 -12.10 8.93 0.93
CA ARG A 19 -12.30 8.06 2.09
C ARG A 19 -13.30 6.96 1.77
N LYS A 20 -12.99 5.74 2.18
CA LYS A 20 -13.88 4.57 2.04
C LYS A 20 -15.20 4.70 2.79
N ALA A 21 -15.17 5.35 3.95
CA ALA A 21 -16.32 5.41 4.85
C ALA A 21 -17.47 6.29 4.31
N ASP A 22 -17.14 7.39 3.65
CA ASP A 22 -18.10 8.44 3.30
C ASP A 22 -17.90 9.02 1.89
N GLY A 23 -16.89 8.59 1.15
CA GLY A 23 -16.61 9.06 -0.21
C GLY A 23 -16.04 10.48 -0.29
N VAL A 24 -15.71 11.10 0.85
CA VAL A 24 -15.17 12.46 0.85
C VAL A 24 -13.76 12.47 0.30
N GLU A 25 -13.51 13.40 -0.62
CA GLU A 25 -12.20 13.61 -1.23
C GLU A 25 -11.16 14.03 -0.20
N VAL A 26 -9.99 13.40 -0.27
CA VAL A 26 -8.82 13.70 0.55
C VAL A 26 -7.81 14.50 -0.26
N TRP A 27 -7.55 14.08 -1.49
CA TRP A 27 -6.68 14.79 -2.43
C TRP A 27 -7.08 14.48 -3.88
N THR A 28 -6.70 15.39 -4.78
CA THR A 28 -6.79 15.24 -6.24
C THR A 28 -5.49 15.70 -6.87
N THR A 29 -5.01 14.94 -7.86
CA THR A 29 -3.84 15.26 -8.67
C THR A 29 -4.23 15.26 -10.13
N GLU A 30 -3.93 16.35 -10.84
CA GLU A 30 -4.12 16.48 -12.27
C GLU A 30 -2.77 16.37 -12.99
N PHE A 31 -2.71 15.57 -14.06
CA PHE A 31 -1.50 15.40 -14.84
C PHE A 31 -1.44 16.38 -16.01
N PRO A 32 -0.26 16.97 -16.30
CA PRO A 32 -0.07 17.91 -17.40
C PRO A 32 0.08 17.18 -18.74
N VAL A 33 -0.93 16.38 -19.12
CA VAL A 33 -1.00 15.70 -20.43
C VAL A 33 -1.58 16.64 -21.48
N GLY A 34 -1.07 16.54 -22.71
CA GLY A 34 -1.35 17.47 -23.80
C GLY A 34 -2.81 17.52 -24.27
N PHE A 35 -3.16 18.59 -24.99
CA PHE A 35 -4.51 18.82 -25.52
C PHE A 35 -5.00 17.69 -26.43
N LEU A 36 -4.10 17.12 -27.24
CA LEU A 36 -4.40 16.01 -28.17
C LEU A 36 -4.85 14.72 -27.46
N THR A 37 -4.58 14.59 -26.16
CA THR A 37 -4.93 13.40 -25.36
C THR A 37 -6.00 13.68 -24.31
N SER A 38 -6.53 14.92 -24.27
CA SER A 38 -7.46 15.40 -23.23
C SER A 38 -8.86 14.78 -23.26
N GLY A 39 -9.24 14.09 -24.34
CA GLY A 39 -10.59 13.56 -24.54
C GLY A 39 -10.84 12.13 -24.02
N SER A 40 -9.80 11.31 -23.86
CA SER A 40 -9.95 9.85 -23.65
C SER A 40 -8.82 9.24 -22.81
N GLY A 41 -8.34 9.97 -21.80
CA GLY A 41 -7.36 9.44 -20.86
C GLY A 41 -8.00 8.38 -19.97
N LEU A 42 -7.83 7.11 -20.31
CA LEU A 42 -7.99 6.05 -19.32
C LEU A 42 -6.80 6.13 -18.37
N VAL A 43 -7.07 6.28 -17.08
CA VAL A 43 -6.04 6.24 -16.04
C VAL A 43 -6.01 4.83 -15.46
N THR A 44 -4.88 4.14 -15.58
CA THR A 44 -4.67 2.87 -14.89
C THR A 44 -3.91 3.11 -13.59
N LEU A 45 -4.28 2.36 -12.55
CA LEU A 45 -3.75 2.54 -11.20
C LEU A 45 -3.15 1.26 -10.67
N LEU A 46 -2.03 1.38 -9.97
CA LEU A 46 -1.43 0.35 -9.14
C LEU A 46 -1.01 1.00 -7.82
N CYS A 47 -1.41 0.44 -6.69
CA CYS A 47 -1.03 0.95 -5.37
C CYS A 47 -0.12 -0.06 -4.67
N GLU A 48 1.10 0.35 -4.32
CA GLU A 48 2.09 -0.49 -3.65
C GLU A 48 3.09 0.36 -2.86
N GLY A 49 3.50 -0.10 -1.67
CA GLY A 49 4.62 0.51 -0.92
C GLY A 49 4.41 1.98 -0.56
N GLY A 50 3.16 2.39 -0.29
CA GLY A 50 2.83 3.80 0.01
C GLY A 50 2.81 4.72 -1.21
N LYS A 51 2.83 4.17 -2.42
CA LYS A 51 2.77 4.91 -3.68
C LYS A 51 1.57 4.49 -4.51
N VAL A 52 1.04 5.44 -5.28
CA VAL A 52 0.08 5.17 -6.35
C VAL A 52 0.79 5.42 -7.67
N TYR A 53 0.91 4.39 -8.49
CA TYR A 53 1.40 4.48 -9.86
C TYR A 53 0.22 4.70 -10.78
N ALA A 54 0.27 5.77 -11.57
CA ALA A 54 -0.79 6.18 -12.47
C ALA A 54 -0.28 6.22 -13.92
N GLY A 55 -0.85 5.38 -14.76
CA GLY A 55 -0.58 5.36 -16.19
C GLY A 55 -1.66 6.12 -16.95
N VAL A 56 -1.26 7.11 -17.76
CA VAL A 56 -2.19 7.89 -18.59
C VAL A 56 -1.50 8.34 -19.88
N CYS A 57 -2.09 8.01 -21.03
CA CYS A 57 -1.63 8.46 -22.35
C CYS A 57 -0.11 8.27 -22.58
N GLY A 58 0.42 7.08 -22.28
CA GLY A 58 1.86 6.81 -22.42
C GLY A 58 2.76 7.43 -21.34
N HIS A 59 2.22 8.25 -20.43
CA HIS A 59 2.96 8.75 -19.27
C HIS A 59 2.69 7.87 -18.04
N LEU A 60 3.73 7.66 -17.25
CA LEU A 60 3.68 6.98 -15.97
C LEU A 60 4.09 7.96 -14.86
N TYR A 61 3.23 8.13 -13.88
CA TYR A 61 3.49 8.96 -12.70
C TYR A 61 3.51 8.08 -11.46
N ALA A 62 4.39 8.39 -10.51
CA ALA A 62 4.28 7.89 -9.15
C ALA A 62 3.88 9.01 -8.22
N LEU A 63 2.87 8.75 -7.40
CA LEU A 63 2.32 9.69 -6.43
C LEU A 63 2.56 9.16 -5.03
N ASP A 64 2.77 10.07 -4.08
CA ASP A 64 2.63 9.77 -2.66
C ASP A 64 1.18 9.39 -2.38
N ALA A 65 0.92 8.20 -1.85
CA ALA A 65 -0.45 7.71 -1.68
C ALA A 65 -1.24 8.50 -0.61
N ALA A 66 -0.56 9.14 0.34
CA ALA A 66 -1.21 9.89 1.41
C ALA A 66 -1.52 11.34 1.00
N ARG A 67 -0.67 11.95 0.16
CA ARG A 67 -0.78 13.37 -0.22
C ARG A 67 -1.20 13.62 -1.67
N GLY A 68 -1.02 12.65 -2.56
CA GLY A 68 -1.22 12.83 -4.00
C GLY A 68 -0.10 13.60 -4.70
N GLU A 69 1.00 13.90 -4.02
CA GLU A 69 2.13 14.61 -4.59
C GLU A 69 2.85 13.75 -5.63
N ILE A 70 3.16 14.31 -6.80
CA ILE A 70 3.94 13.61 -7.84
C ILE A 70 5.38 13.49 -7.35
N LEU A 71 5.83 12.26 -7.15
CA LEU A 71 7.19 11.93 -6.73
C LEU A 71 8.13 11.85 -7.94
N TRP A 72 7.66 11.29 -9.04
CA TRP A 72 8.39 11.22 -10.31
C TRP A 72 7.45 11.01 -11.49
N HIS A 73 7.93 11.30 -12.71
CA HIS A 73 7.26 10.95 -13.97
C HIS A 73 8.21 10.19 -14.92
N SER A 74 7.64 9.43 -15.85
CA SER A 74 8.31 8.87 -17.01
C SER A 74 7.40 8.96 -18.24
N ASP A 75 7.91 9.45 -19.37
CA ASP A 75 7.15 9.60 -20.62
C ASP A 75 7.11 8.33 -21.49
N LEU A 76 7.68 7.22 -21.02
CA LEU A 76 7.76 5.91 -21.71
C LEU A 76 7.98 6.04 -23.23
N LYS A 77 9.03 6.78 -23.59
CA LYS A 77 9.31 7.19 -24.98
C LYS A 77 9.30 6.00 -25.95
N GLY A 78 8.68 6.20 -27.11
CA GLY A 78 8.62 5.20 -28.17
C GLY A 78 7.43 4.25 -28.10
N LEU A 79 6.61 4.31 -27.05
CA LEU A 79 5.42 3.47 -26.89
C LEU A 79 4.11 4.17 -27.30
N GLY A 80 4.17 5.42 -27.77
CA GLY A 80 2.99 6.19 -28.18
C GLY A 80 2.06 6.53 -27.02
N TYR A 81 0.77 6.76 -27.32
CA TYR A 81 -0.25 7.17 -26.35
C TYR A 81 -1.20 6.04 -25.94
N HIS A 82 -0.74 4.79 -26.01
CA HIS A 82 -1.55 3.62 -25.70
C HIS A 82 -1.86 3.49 -24.19
N HIS A 83 -2.83 2.64 -23.87
CA HIS A 83 -3.16 2.31 -22.49
C HIS A 83 -2.03 1.52 -21.83
N LEU A 84 -1.74 1.86 -20.57
CA LEU A 84 -0.72 1.18 -19.77
C LEU A 84 -1.41 0.13 -18.89
N ILE A 85 -0.99 -1.12 -18.96
CA ILE A 85 -1.41 -2.16 -18.01
C ILE A 85 -0.25 -2.36 -17.03
N LEU A 86 -0.54 -2.18 -15.74
CA LEU A 86 0.48 -2.17 -14.70
C LEU A 86 0.44 -3.49 -13.93
N ALA A 87 1.60 -4.04 -13.67
CA ALA A 87 1.80 -5.19 -12.80
C ALA A 87 3.04 -4.95 -11.94
N THR A 88 3.07 -5.55 -10.76
CA THR A 88 4.23 -5.56 -9.88
C THR A 88 4.56 -6.99 -9.47
N ALA A 89 5.85 -7.27 -9.35
CA ALA A 89 6.34 -8.53 -8.80
C ALA A 89 6.38 -8.40 -7.26
N SER A 90 5.22 -8.25 -6.61
CA SER A 90 5.23 -8.09 -5.16
C SER A 90 5.52 -9.43 -4.49
N GLN A 91 6.61 -9.51 -3.72
CA GLN A 91 6.84 -10.59 -2.78
C GLN A 91 5.91 -10.39 -1.57
N SER A 92 5.01 -11.35 -1.38
CA SER A 92 4.24 -11.54 -0.17
C SER A 92 5.16 -11.64 1.06
N GLY A 93 5.02 -10.75 2.03
CA GLY A 93 5.76 -10.89 3.29
C GLY A 93 5.51 -9.88 4.41
N GLN A 94 5.00 -8.68 4.14
CA GLN A 94 4.99 -7.61 5.16
C GLN A 94 3.74 -7.57 6.06
N GLY A 95 2.78 -8.49 5.91
CA GLY A 95 1.54 -8.50 6.72
C GLY A 95 1.51 -9.51 7.88
N ALA A 96 2.16 -10.67 7.74
CA ALA A 96 2.01 -11.77 8.71
C ALA A 96 3.18 -11.89 9.70
N ALA A 97 4.38 -11.41 9.33
CA ALA A 97 5.59 -11.57 10.14
C ALA A 97 5.47 -10.98 11.56
N PRO A 98 5.00 -9.73 11.79
CA PRO A 98 5.01 -9.17 13.14
C PRO A 98 3.96 -9.82 14.05
N HIS A 99 2.81 -10.25 13.52
CA HIS A 99 1.75 -10.86 14.32
C HIS A 99 2.06 -12.32 14.69
N ILE A 100 2.56 -13.12 13.74
CA ILE A 100 2.96 -14.51 14.00
C ILE A 100 4.14 -14.56 14.99
N GLN A 101 5.09 -13.64 14.87
CA GLN A 101 6.23 -13.55 15.77
C GLN A 101 5.82 -13.06 17.17
N ALA A 102 4.86 -12.14 17.27
CA ALA A 102 4.30 -11.70 18.55
C ALA A 102 3.52 -12.82 19.26
N LEU A 103 2.68 -13.57 18.53
CA LEU A 103 1.96 -14.73 19.07
C LEU A 103 2.92 -15.83 19.55
N GLN A 104 3.97 -16.12 18.78
CA GLN A 104 5.00 -17.08 19.18
C GLN A 104 5.78 -16.61 20.43
N ALA A 105 6.14 -15.33 20.51
CA ALA A 105 6.84 -14.79 21.69
C ALA A 105 5.98 -14.88 22.97
N GLN A 106 4.68 -14.59 22.87
CA GLN A 106 3.73 -14.75 23.98
C GLN A 106 3.58 -16.22 24.41
N ALA A 107 3.50 -17.15 23.46
CA ALA A 107 3.40 -18.59 23.75
C ALA A 107 4.67 -19.13 24.44
N VAL A 108 5.86 -18.71 23.99
CA VAL A 108 7.13 -19.10 24.61
C VAL A 108 7.25 -18.54 26.03
N ALA A 109 6.84 -17.28 26.25
CA ALA A 109 6.83 -16.69 27.58
C ALA A 109 5.88 -17.40 28.55
N ALA A 110 4.68 -17.80 28.08
CA ALA A 110 3.73 -18.55 28.88
C ALA A 110 4.28 -19.93 29.27
N LEU A 111 4.93 -20.65 28.34
CA LEU A 111 5.54 -21.94 28.62
C LEU A 111 6.71 -21.81 29.62
N ALA A 112 7.54 -20.77 29.49
CA ALA A 112 8.61 -20.50 30.43
C ALA A 112 8.10 -20.23 31.85
N ALA A 113 7.00 -19.48 31.99
CA ALA A 113 6.36 -19.23 33.29
C ALA A 113 5.82 -20.51 33.93
N ILE A 114 5.19 -21.40 33.14
CA ILE A 114 4.71 -22.71 33.63
C ILE A 114 5.88 -23.57 34.12
N ASN A 115 6.98 -23.63 33.36
CA ASN A 115 8.15 -24.41 33.74
C ASN A 115 8.81 -23.87 35.03
N ALA A 116 8.87 -22.56 35.21
CA ALA A 116 9.40 -21.94 36.43
C ALA A 116 8.52 -22.22 37.67
N ALA A 117 7.20 -22.22 37.51
CA ALA A 117 6.26 -22.58 38.58
C ALA A 117 6.41 -24.05 39.00
N ASN A 118 6.59 -24.97 38.05
CA ASN A 118 6.80 -26.38 38.36
C ASN A 118 8.15 -26.64 39.06
N ALA A 119 9.21 -25.92 38.68
CA ALA A 119 10.53 -26.04 39.31
C ALA A 119 10.57 -25.53 40.76
N SER A 120 9.75 -24.54 41.09
CA SER A 120 9.63 -24.03 42.47
C SER A 120 8.77 -24.93 43.36
N ALA A 121 7.76 -25.60 42.81
CA ALA A 121 6.94 -26.57 43.54
C ALA A 121 7.72 -27.83 43.96
N THR A 122 8.65 -28.31 43.13
CA THR A 122 9.49 -29.48 43.45
C THR A 122 10.62 -29.15 44.45
N ALA A 123 11.02 -27.89 44.58
CA ALA A 123 12.03 -27.47 45.56
C ALA A 123 11.48 -27.37 47.00
N GLY A 124 10.16 -27.24 47.18
CA GLY A 124 9.52 -27.06 48.49
C GLY A 124 9.04 -28.34 49.19
N SER A 125 9.03 -29.49 48.51
CA SER A 125 8.52 -30.76 49.06
C SER A 125 9.59 -31.65 49.70
N GLY A 126 10.82 -31.14 49.86
CA GLY A 126 11.95 -31.86 50.46
C GLY A 126 12.44 -31.20 51.74
N SER A 127 11.64 -31.26 52.81
CA SER A 127 12.03 -30.93 54.18
C SER A 127 11.27 -31.77 55.17
#